data_AF-A0A150IIC9-F1
#
_entry.id   AF-A0A150IIC9-F1
#
_cell.length_a   1.000
_cell.length_b   1.000
_cell.length_c   1.000
_cell.angle_alpha   90.00
_cell.angle_beta   90.00
_cell.angle_gamma   90.00
#
_symmetry.space_group_name_H-M   'P 1'
#
loop_
_entity.id
_entity.type
_entity.pdbx_description
1 polymer ?
#
loop_
_entity_poly.entity_id
_entity_poly.type
_entity_poly.pdbx_seq_one_letter_code
_entity_poly.pdbx_strand_id
1 'polypeptide(L)' 'MKIIDHGKGIPDSIKSKIFNEEFSYGESRGTGLGLYISKKNIERYGGTIEVKDTKPHGATFIIKLKSCEL' A
#
# COMPACT_ATOMS: atom_id res chain seq x y z
N MET A 1 3.78 11.31 3.06
CA MET A 1 4.97 10.63 2.51
C MET A 1 4.57 9.79 1.29
N LYS A 2 5.47 9.63 0.32
CA LYS A 2 5.26 8.75 -0.85
C LYS A 2 6.40 7.73 -0.94
N ILE A 3 6.07 6.48 -1.24
CA ILE A 3 7.02 5.43 -1.61
C ILE A 3 6.72 5.05 -3.05
N ILE A 4 7.72 5.14 -3.93
CA ILE A 4 7.56 5.00 -5.37
C ILE A 4 8.46 3.85 -5.85
N ASP A 5 7.86 2.88 -6.53
CA ASP A 5 8.57 1.90 -7.33
C ASP A 5 8.25 2.08 -8.81
N HIS A 6 9.12 1.52 -9.65
CA HIS A 6 8.99 1.46 -11.11
C HIS A 6 8.93 -0.01 -11.56
N GLY A 7 8.26 -0.87 -10.80
CA GLY A 7 8.04 -2.26 -11.17
C GLY A 7 6.91 -2.41 -12.20
N LYS A 8 6.32 -3.60 -12.25
CA LYS A 8 5.18 -3.93 -13.13
C LYS A 8 3.85 -3.26 -12.73
N GLY A 9 3.79 -2.62 -11.56
CA GLY A 9 2.57 -2.06 -11.01
C GLY A 9 1.62 -3.11 -10.40
N ILE A 10 0.42 -2.66 -10.06
CA ILE A 10 -0.63 -3.47 -9.42
C ILE A 10 -1.88 -3.41 -10.29
N PRO A 11 -2.45 -4.55 -10.75
CA PRO A 11 -3.68 -4.54 -11.51
C PRO A 11 -4.85 -3.89 -10.76
N ASP A 12 -5.68 -3.10 -11.47
CA ASP A 12 -6.83 -2.41 -10.87
C ASP A 12 -7.79 -3.35 -10.14
N SER A 13 -7.98 -4.57 -10.68
CA SER A 13 -8.87 -5.60 -10.13
C SER A 13 -8.47 -6.07 -8.72
N ILE A 14 -7.23 -5.83 -8.29
CA ILE A 14 -6.73 -6.25 -6.97
C ILE A 14 -6.36 -5.09 -6.05
N LYS A 15 -6.29 -3.84 -6.52
CA LYS A 15 -5.88 -2.67 -5.70
C LYS A 15 -6.69 -2.52 -4.41
N SER A 16 -7.99 -2.84 -4.43
CA SER A 16 -8.85 -2.79 -3.24
C SER A 16 -8.59 -3.91 -2.23
N LYS A 17 -7.93 -5.00 -2.66
CA LYS A 17 -7.70 -6.21 -1.87
C LYS A 17 -6.29 -6.29 -1.29
N ILE A 18 -5.32 -5.55 -1.83
CA ILE A 18 -3.90 -5.67 -1.43
C ILE A 18 -3.62 -5.36 0.05
N PHE A 19 -4.56 -4.71 0.74
CA PHE A 19 -4.45 -4.41 2.16
C PHE A 19 -5.25 -5.37 3.06
N ASN A 20 -5.86 -6.40 2.49
CA ASN A 20 -6.56 -7.43 3.27
C ASN A 20 -5.54 -8.37 3.90
N GLU A 21 -5.88 -8.88 5.08
CA GLU A 21 -5.09 -9.91 5.76
C GLU A 21 -4.93 -11.14 4.86
N GLU A 22 -3.73 -11.72 4.85
CA GLU A 22 -3.34 -12.89 4.05
C GLU A 22 -3.49 -12.76 2.52
N PHE A 23 -3.78 -11.56 1.99
CA PHE A 23 -3.85 -11.36 0.54
C PHE A 23 -2.45 -11.41 -0.09
N SER A 24 -2.27 -12.29 -1.09
CA SER A 24 -1.06 -12.39 -1.90
C SER A 24 -1.39 -12.52 -3.38
N TYR A 25 -0.49 -12.06 -4.26
CA TYR A 25 -0.68 -12.08 -5.71
C TYR A 25 0.64 -12.31 -6.46
N GLY A 26 0.57 -13.02 -7.58
CA GLY A 26 1.73 -13.37 -8.42
C GLY A 26 2.42 -14.67 -8.00
N GLU A 27 3.59 -14.91 -8.60
CA GLU A 27 4.37 -16.15 -8.46
C GLU A 27 5.18 -16.20 -7.15
N SER A 28 5.72 -15.06 -6.70
CA SER A 28 6.40 -14.96 -5.42
C SER A 28 5.39 -14.62 -4.32
N ARG A 29 4.67 -15.64 -3.84
CA ARG A 29 3.68 -15.47 -2.75
C ARG A 29 4.38 -15.46 -1.40
N GLY A 30 4.27 -14.33 -0.70
CA GLY A 30 4.55 -14.24 0.73
C GLY A 30 3.30 -14.49 1.58
N THR A 31 3.40 -14.25 2.89
CA THR A 31 2.29 -14.43 3.84
C THR A 31 1.12 -13.47 3.65
N GLY A 32 1.28 -12.41 2.86
CA GLY A 32 0.25 -11.37 2.68
C GLY A 32 0.08 -10.42 3.88
N LEU A 33 0.92 -10.52 4.90
CA LEU A 33 0.75 -9.74 6.13
C LEU A 33 1.36 -8.32 6.06
N GLY A 34 2.34 -8.07 5.19
CA GLY A 34 3.09 -6.81 5.18
C GLY A 34 2.25 -5.55 4.95
N LEU A 35 1.45 -5.53 3.87
CA LEU A 35 0.56 -4.40 3.56
C LEU A 35 -0.58 -4.27 4.56
N TYR A 36 -1.12 -5.40 5.03
CA TYR A 36 -2.13 -5.42 6.08
C TYR A 36 -1.62 -4.76 7.38
N ILE A 37 -0.46 -5.18 7.88
CA ILE A 37 0.17 -4.61 9.08
C ILE A 37 0.48 -3.12 8.87
N SER A 38 0.95 -2.74 7.68
CA SER A 38 1.22 -1.34 7.35
C SER A 38 -0.03 -0.47 7.45
N LYS A 39 -1.14 -0.91 6.85
CA LYS A 39 -2.44 -0.22 6.93
C LYS A 39 -2.92 -0.11 8.37
N LYS A 40 -2.89 -1.21 9.15
CA LYS A 40 -3.30 -1.22 10.56
C LYS A 40 -2.50 -0.22 11.40
N ASN A 41 -1.18 -0.14 11.20
CA ASN A 41 -0.35 0.83 11.93
C ASN A 41 -0.67 2.27 11.54
N ILE A 42 -0.78 2.56 10.24
CA ILE A 42 -1.08 3.91 9.75
C ILE A 42 -2.46 4.37 10.24
N GLU A 43 -3.48 3.50 10.18
CA GLU A 43 -4.82 3.76 10.69
C GLU A 43 -4.83 3.97 12.21
N ARG A 44 -4.02 3.21 12.96
CA ARG A 44 -3.87 3.37 14.42
C ARG A 44 -3.40 4.79 14.79
N TYR A 45 -2.56 5.40 13.95
CA TYR A 45 -2.11 6.79 14.12
C TYR A 45 -3.07 7.83 13.48
N GLY A 46 -4.28 7.42 13.10
CA GLY A 46 -5.28 8.29 12.46
C GLY A 46 -4.91 8.73 11.05
N GLY A 47 -4.03 7.98 10.39
CA GLY A 47 -3.60 8.23 9.02
C GLY A 47 -4.36 7.42 7.97
N THR A 48 -3.91 7.56 6.73
CA THR A 48 -4.41 6.81 5.56
C THR A 48 -3.25 6.33 4.69
N ILE A 49 -3.46 5.19 4.03
CA ILE A 49 -2.58 4.67 2.98
C ILE A 49 -3.42 4.36 1.74
N GLU A 50 -2.95 4.84 0.58
CA GLU A 50 -3.55 4.55 -0.73
C GLU A 50 -2.45 4.13 -1.72
N VAL A 51 -2.84 3.46 -2.80
CA VAL A 51 -1.95 3.09 -3.90
C VAL A 51 -2.43 3.70 -5.21
N LYS A 52 -1.50 4.23 -6.00
CA LYS A 52 -1.73 4.78 -7.35
C LYS A 52 -0.70 4.24 -8.32
N ASP A 53 -0.97 4.32 -9.62
CA ASP A 53 0.02 3.95 -10.62
C ASP A 53 1.13 4.99 -10.72
N THR A 54 2.35 4.50 -10.93
CA THR A 54 3.49 5.33 -11.32
C THR A 54 3.59 5.33 -12.85
N LYS A 55 3.86 6.49 -13.45
CA LYS A 55 4.15 6.58 -14.90
C LYS A 55 5.65 6.37 -15.15
N PRO A 56 6.05 5.65 -16.22
CA PRO A 56 5.21 4.91 -17.17
C PRO A 56 4.69 3.57 -16.63
N HIS A 57 5.31 3.03 -15.57
CA HIS A 57 4.89 1.83 -14.86
C HIS A 57 5.33 1.88 -13.40
N GLY A 58 4.73 1.04 -12.55
CA GLY A 58 5.05 0.89 -11.13
C GLY A 58 3.90 1.26 -10.20
N ALA A 59 4.16 1.30 -8.91
CA ALA A 59 3.19 1.74 -7.90
C ALA A 59 3.74 2.88 -7.03
N THR A 60 2.84 3.77 -6.62
CA THR A 60 3.09 4.83 -5.66
C THR A 60 2.18 4.62 -4.46
N PHE A 61 2.77 4.26 -3.32
CA PHE A 61 2.08 4.21 -2.03
C PHE A 61 2.12 5.59 -1.38
N ILE A 62 0.96 6.13 -1.04
CA ILE A 62 0.82 7.47 -0.46
C ILE A 62 0.31 7.33 0.96
N ILE A 63 1.13 7.76 1.91
CA ILE A 63 0.82 7.73 3.34
C ILE A 63 0.56 9.15 3.81
N LYS A 64 -0.59 9.38 4.44
CA LYS A 64 -0.94 10.64 5.10
C LYS A 64 -1.10 10.37 6.60
N LEU A 65 -0.32 11.05 7.41
CA LEU A 65 -0.47 11.07 8.87
C LEU A 65 -0.88 12.47 9.29
N LYS A 66 -1.57 12.60 10.42
CA LYS A 66 -1.82 13.91 11.01
C LYS A 66 -0.50 14.50 11.48
N SER A 67 -0.29 15.79 11.22
CA SER A 67 0.75 16.54 11.91
C SER A 67 0.41 16.56 13.39
N CYS A 68 1.42 16.34 14.23
CA CYS A 68 1.29 16.67 15.64
C CYS A 68 1.32 18.19 15.73
N GLU A 69 0.22 18.80 16.13
CA GLU A 69 0.22 20.20 16.55
C GLU A 69 0.70 20.24 18.01
N LEU A 70 1.70 21.06 18.28
CA LEU A 70 2.22 21.33 19.64
C LEU A 70 1.44 22.47 20.26
#